data_AF-A0A3M8EZT9-F1
#
_entry.id   AF-A0A3M8EZT9-F1
#
_cell.length_a   1.000
_cell.length_b   1.000
_cell.length_c   1.000
_cell.angle_alpha   90.00
_cell.angle_beta   90.00
_cell.angle_gamma   90.00
#
_symmetry.space_group_name_H-M   'P 1'
#
loop_
_entity.id
_entity.type
_entity.pdbx_description
1 polymer ?
#
loop_
_entity_poly.entity_id
_entity_poly.type
_entity_poly.pdbx_seq_one_letter_code
_entity_poly.pdbx_strand_id
1 'polypeptide(L)' 'MEDRLSHRGRILEDMSTPGPSVPTRPAADHANAAIRAFVAGRTSWSAADLAELDRLRTEWRRALREEITRAA' A
#
# COMPACT_ATOMS: atom_id res chain seq x y z
N MET A 1 6.71 -34.28 -36.24
CA MET A 1 7.91 -34.35 -35.40
C MET A 1 8.33 -32.90 -35.16
N GLU A 2 7.58 -32.22 -34.28
CA GLU A 2 7.98 -32.06 -32.86
C GLU A 2 9.17 -31.10 -32.83
N ASP A 3 8.97 -29.83 -32.48
CA ASP A 3 8.91 -29.50 -31.06
C ASP A 3 7.99 -28.29 -30.79
N ARG A 4 6.80 -28.56 -30.23
CA ARG A 4 5.85 -27.57 -29.69
C ARG A 4 5.87 -27.66 -28.17
N LEU A 5 6.99 -27.53 -27.47
CA LEU A 5 6.94 -27.59 -26.00
C LEU A 5 8.13 -26.92 -25.27
N SER A 6 8.29 -25.60 -25.38
CA SER A 6 9.05 -24.86 -24.34
C SER A 6 8.80 -23.35 -24.37
N HIS A 7 7.61 -22.92 -23.94
CA HIS A 7 7.35 -21.54 -23.49
C HIS A 7 6.64 -21.53 -22.12
N ARG A 8 6.79 -22.61 -21.35
CA ARG A 8 6.36 -22.68 -19.96
C ARG A 8 7.50 -22.21 -19.07
N GLY A 9 7.67 -20.89 -19.00
CA GLY A 9 8.78 -20.29 -18.27
C GLY A 9 8.49 -18.88 -17.81
N ARG A 10 7.73 -18.78 -16.70
CA ARG A 10 7.99 -17.79 -15.64
C ARG A 10 7.75 -16.32 -16.01
N ILE A 11 6.49 -15.89 -16.00
CA ILE A 11 6.14 -14.54 -15.53
C ILE A 11 4.79 -14.62 -14.78
N LEU A 12 4.81 -15.27 -13.61
CA LEU A 12 3.81 -15.07 -12.57
C LEU A 12 4.35 -14.02 -11.59
N GLU A 13 4.70 -12.85 -12.12
CA GLU A 13 5.09 -11.66 -11.34
C GLU A 13 4.53 -10.40 -12.00
N ASP A 14 3.26 -10.44 -12.42
CA ASP A 14 2.44 -9.24 -12.62
C ASP A 14 1.64 -8.98 -11.32
N MET A 15 2.33 -8.93 -10.19
CA MET A 15 1.83 -8.42 -8.91
C MET A 15 2.42 -7.03 -8.66
N SER A 16 2.42 -6.21 -9.70
CA SER A 16 2.58 -4.77 -9.57
C SER A 16 1.49 -4.13 -10.40
N THR A 17 0.25 -4.31 -9.96
CA THR A 17 -0.80 -3.34 -10.30
C THR A 17 -0.27 -1.99 -9.82
N PRO A 18 0.00 -1.00 -10.69
CA PRO A 18 -0.03 0.37 -10.24
C PRO A 18 -1.52 0.63 -9.96
N GLY A 19 -1.95 0.30 -8.74
CA GLY A 19 -3.27 0.69 -8.28
C GLY A 19 -3.42 2.20 -8.45
N PRO A 20 -4.66 2.70 -8.64
CA PRO A 20 -5.04 4.09 -8.54
C PRO A 20 -3.91 5.09 -8.43
N SER A 21 -3.31 5.64 -9.50
CA SER A 21 -2.54 6.88 -9.34
C SER A 21 -3.54 8.00 -9.02
N VAL A 22 -4.13 7.95 -7.82
CA VAL A 22 -4.77 9.08 -7.19
C VAL A 22 -3.71 10.16 -7.07
N PRO A 23 -4.04 11.42 -7.36
CA PRO A 23 -3.08 12.50 -7.28
C PRO A 23 -2.42 12.46 -5.90
N THR A 24 -1.12 12.17 -5.90
CA THR A 24 -0.23 12.09 -4.74
C THR A 24 -0.32 13.43 -4.04
N ARG A 25 -0.89 13.43 -2.83
CA ARG A 25 -1.13 14.62 -2.04
C ARG A 25 -0.32 14.50 -0.76
N PRO A 26 0.45 15.54 -0.42
CA PRO A 26 1.57 15.40 0.49
C PRO A 26 1.20 14.95 1.92
N ALA A 27 -0.02 15.20 2.39
CA ALA A 27 -0.44 14.81 3.73
C ALA A 27 -0.84 13.33 3.84
N ALA A 28 -1.65 12.83 2.90
CA ALA A 28 -1.98 11.41 2.84
C ALA A 28 -0.75 10.54 2.55
N ASP A 29 0.17 11.01 1.69
CA ASP A 29 1.40 10.27 1.40
C ASP A 29 2.36 10.21 2.60
N HIS A 30 2.48 11.30 3.36
CA HIS A 30 3.29 11.30 4.57
C HIS A 30 2.73 10.35 5.64
N ALA A 31 1.41 10.33 5.85
CA ALA A 31 0.77 9.38 6.76
C ALA A 31 0.93 7.93 6.29
N ASN A 32 0.83 7.68 4.98
CA ASN A 32 1.04 6.35 4.41
C ASN A 32 2.51 5.88 4.53
N ALA A 33 3.47 6.79 4.38
CA ALA A 33 4.89 6.50 4.62
C ALA A 33 5.16 6.10 6.08
N ALA A 34 4.51 6.77 7.04
CA ALA A 34 4.59 6.41 8.45
C ALA A 34 4.04 5.00 8.72
N ILE A 35 2.90 4.63 8.11
CA ILE A 35 2.35 3.26 8.18
C ILE A 35 3.35 2.24 7.62
N ARG A 36 3.92 2.51 6.44
CA ARG A 36 4.90 1.61 5.80
C ARG A 36 6.15 1.42 6.66
N ALA A 37 6.69 2.50 7.21
CA ALA A 37 7.83 2.45 8.12
C ALA A 37 7.52 1.68 9.40
N PHE A 38 6.32 1.86 9.96
CA PHE A 38 5.88 1.16 11.17
C PHE A 38 5.71 -0.34 10.96
N VAL A 39 5.16 -0.76 9.81
CA VAL A 39 4.93 -2.17 9.46
C VAL A 39 6.22 -2.88 9.01
N ALA A 40 7.19 -2.14 8.46
CA ALA A 40 8.38 -2.71 7.83
C ALA A 40 9.16 -3.63 8.77
N GLY A 41 9.40 -4.87 8.32
CA GLY A 41 10.21 -5.86 9.05
C GLY A 41 9.56 -6.44 10.31
N ARG A 42 8.33 -6.05 10.66
CA ARG A 42 7.61 -6.60 11.81
C ARG A 42 6.90 -7.89 11.46
N THR A 43 7.15 -8.93 12.23
CA THR A 43 6.51 -10.25 12.09
C THR A 43 5.60 -10.59 13.27
N SER A 44 5.59 -9.77 14.32
CA SER A 44 4.81 -9.96 15.54
C SER A 44 4.11 -8.64 15.90
N TRP A 45 2.89 -8.76 16.44
CA TRP A 45 2.03 -7.63 16.74
C TRP A 45 1.50 -7.75 18.17
N SER A 46 1.85 -6.79 19.02
CA SER A 46 1.21 -6.65 20.32
C SER A 46 -0.11 -5.87 20.20
N ALA A 47 -0.93 -5.91 21.25
CA ALA A 47 -2.14 -5.07 21.32
C ALA A 47 -1.81 -3.57 21.20
N ALA A 48 -0.66 -3.13 21.73
CA ALA A 48 -0.19 -1.75 21.59
C ALA A 48 0.20 -1.41 20.14
N ASP A 49 0.84 -2.35 19.42
CA ASP A 49 1.18 -2.15 18.02
C ASP A 49 -0.07 -2.04 17.13
N LEU A 50 -1.11 -2.80 17.44
CA LEU A 50 -2.39 -2.71 16.73
C LEU A 50 -3.10 -1.39 17.00
N ALA A 51 -3.04 -0.87 18.24
CA ALA A 51 -3.59 0.43 18.59
C ALA A 51 -2.88 1.57 17.83
N GLU A 52 -1.55 1.51 17.74
CA GLU A 52 -0.77 2.50 16.99
C GLU A 52 -1.04 2.39 15.47
N LEU A 53 -1.17 1.16 14.94
CA LEU A 53 -1.55 0.98 13.54
C LEU A 53 -2.94 1.56 13.25
N ASP A 54 -3.92 1.38 14.13
CA ASP A 54 -5.25 1.97 13.95
C ASP A 54 -5.21 3.50 13.99
N ARG A 55 -4.42 4.08 14.90
CA ARG A 55 -4.18 5.52 14.93
C ARG A 55 -3.62 6.04 13.61
N LEU A 56 -2.53 5.44 13.12
CA LEU A 56 -1.89 5.84 11.86
C LEU A 56 -2.86 5.71 10.68
N ARG A 57 -3.68 4.65 10.64
CA ARG A 57 -4.72 4.47 9.62
C ARG A 57 -5.84 5.51 9.71
N THR A 58 -6.20 5.93 10.92
CA THR A 58 -7.19 6.99 11.15
C THR A 58 -6.68 8.33 10.65
N GLU A 59 -5.42 8.67 10.94
CA GLU A 59 -4.76 9.88 10.44
C GLU A 59 -4.69 9.88 8.90
N TRP A 60 -4.29 8.77 8.29
CA TRP A 60 -4.27 8.63 6.82
C TRP A 60 -5.65 8.81 6.18
N ARG A 61 -6.69 8.13 6.72
CA ARG A 61 -8.07 8.28 6.21
C ARG A 61 -8.59 9.71 6.34
N ARG A 62 -8.23 10.40 7.43
CA ARG A 62 -8.62 11.79 7.64
C ARG A 62 -7.95 12.71 6.61
N ALA A 63 -6.64 12.58 6.42
CA ALA A 63 -5.91 13.33 5.40
C ALA A 63 -6.51 13.10 4.00
N LEU A 64 -6.79 11.84 3.64
CA LEU A 64 -7.40 11.49 2.36
C LEU A 64 -8.78 12.15 2.16
N ARG A 65 -9.61 12.20 3.21
CA ARG A 65 -10.93 12.86 3.16
C ARG A 65 -10.81 14.37 2.99
N GLU A 66 -10.00 15.02 3.82
CA GLU A 66 -9.77 16.48 3.75
C GLU A 66 -9.28 16.88 2.35
N GLU A 67 -8.40 16.07 1.80
CA GLU A 67 -7.86 16.23 0.46
C GLU A 67 -8.94 16.03 -0.64
N ILE A 68 -9.79 15.00 -0.55
CA ILE A 68 -10.91 14.78 -1.49
C ILE A 68 -11.87 15.97 -1.44
N THR A 69 -12.24 16.43 -0.25
CA THR A 69 -13.10 17.60 -0.06
C THR A 69 -12.50 18.87 -0.66
N ARG A 70 -11.17 19.07 -0.59
CA ARG A 70 -10.51 20.24 -1.16
C ARG A 70 -10.54 20.29 -2.70
N ALA A 71 -10.70 19.15 -3.36
CA ALA A 71 -10.64 19.06 -4.82
C ALA A 71 -12.00 18.82 -5.49
N ALA A 72 -13.07 18.75 -4.71
CA ALA A 72 -14.46 18.76 -5.19
C ALA A 72 -14.95 20.20 -5.33
#